data_AF-A0A949TWT4-F1
#
_entry.id   AF-A0A949TWT4-F1
#
_cell.length_a   1.000
_cell.length_b   1.000
_cell.length_c   1.000
_cell.angle_alpha   90.00
_cell.angle_beta   90.00
_cell.angle_gamma   90.00
#
_symmetry.space_group_name_H-M   'P 1'
#
loop_
_entity.id
_entity.type
_entity.pdbx_description
1 polymer ?
#
loop_
_entity_poly.entity_id
_entity_poly.type
_entity_poly.pdbx_seq_one_letter_code
_entity_poly.pdbx_strand_id
1 'polypeptide(L)'
;MPRRIFENNWEIIENIKRIINNIISPTNINDFISFEVKGFEPIAEQREYNGIRVNMIGHISNTKTPFSIDLGVGDVVVPPPTRMELPILIDEFERPNVLTYSLETTIAEKFDAIITRMELSSRMKDFFDIYYLANTVDFDGRKLQEAMFETLQNRHTVYEQNSLSRVFNLINDKDMVKRWKSFCKKILRFDLEFENVLADIIKFLEVPYNAILAEEENFEFWNYKEKKYEKRI
;
A
#
# COMPACT_ATOMS: atom_id res chain seq x y z
N MET A 1 -18.36 -21.33 -18.38
CA MET A 1 -19.20 -21.48 -17.18
C MET A 1 -18.68 -20.52 -16.10
N PRO A 2 -19.42 -19.46 -15.73
CA PRO A 2 -18.97 -18.47 -14.74
C PRO A 2 -19.71 -18.52 -13.38
N ARG A 3 -20.58 -19.50 -13.12
CA ARG A 3 -21.44 -19.52 -11.91
C ARG A 3 -20.68 -19.67 -10.57
N ARG A 4 -19.51 -20.32 -10.55
CA ARG A 4 -18.76 -20.61 -9.30
C ARG A 4 -18.03 -19.40 -8.69
N ILE A 5 -17.68 -18.38 -9.47
CA ILE A 5 -16.92 -17.22 -8.98
C ILE A 5 -17.84 -16.21 -8.26
N PHE A 6 -19.12 -16.13 -8.67
CA PHE A 6 -20.08 -15.21 -8.05
C PHE A 6 -20.61 -15.68 -6.68
N GLU A 7 -20.69 -16.99 -6.45
CA GLU A 7 -21.20 -17.55 -5.18
C GLU A 7 -20.24 -17.28 -4.00
N ASN A 8 -18.92 -17.41 -4.22
CA ASN A 8 -17.91 -17.15 -3.19
C ASN A 8 -17.83 -15.66 -2.79
N ASN A 9 -18.06 -14.75 -3.72
CA ASN A 9 -17.95 -13.30 -3.46
C ASN A 9 -19.12 -12.79 -2.60
N TRP A 10 -20.33 -13.35 -2.77
CA TRP A 10 -21.48 -13.00 -1.94
C TRP A 10 -21.26 -13.38 -0.48
N GLU A 11 -20.70 -14.57 -0.22
CA GLU A 11 -20.44 -15.05 1.14
C GLU A 11 -19.40 -14.19 1.86
N ILE A 12 -18.36 -13.73 1.16
CA ILE A 12 -17.35 -12.80 1.70
C ILE A 12 -18.01 -11.46 2.08
N ILE A 13 -18.87 -10.90 1.23
CA ILE A 13 -19.60 -9.66 1.50
C ILE A 13 -20.47 -9.81 2.76
N GLU A 14 -21.26 -10.87 2.85
CA GLU A 14 -22.14 -11.10 3.99
C GLU A 14 -21.35 -11.34 5.29
N ASN A 15 -20.20 -12.02 5.20
CA ASN A 15 -19.29 -12.16 6.34
C ASN A 15 -18.72 -10.82 6.79
N ILE A 16 -18.26 -9.96 5.87
CA ILE A 16 -17.74 -8.63 6.18
C ILE A 16 -18.83 -7.76 6.83
N LYS A 17 -20.06 -7.77 6.28
CA LYS A 17 -21.21 -7.07 6.86
C LYS A 17 -21.45 -7.50 8.30
N ARG A 18 -21.45 -8.81 8.57
CA ARG A 18 -21.64 -9.37 9.90
C ARG A 18 -20.53 -8.95 10.86
N ILE A 19 -19.27 -9.03 10.43
CA ILE A 19 -18.11 -8.63 11.25
C ILE A 19 -18.20 -7.14 11.62
N ILE A 20 -18.47 -6.27 10.65
CA ILE A 20 -18.59 -4.82 10.91
C ILE A 20 -19.73 -4.53 11.87
N ASN A 21 -20.92 -5.10 11.65
CA ASN A 21 -22.07 -4.89 12.55
C ASN A 21 -21.77 -5.35 13.98
N ASN A 22 -21.01 -6.44 14.14
CA ASN A 22 -20.58 -6.91 15.46
C ASN A 22 -19.57 -5.96 16.11
N ILE A 23 -18.60 -5.43 15.35
CA ILE A 23 -17.56 -4.51 15.87
C ILE A 23 -18.19 -3.18 16.31
N ILE A 24 -19.11 -2.63 15.53
CA ILE A 24 -19.73 -1.33 15.81
C ILE A 24 -20.91 -1.39 16.79
N SER A 25 -21.31 -2.60 17.21
CA SER A 25 -22.37 -2.77 18.19
C SER A 25 -22.01 -2.02 19.47
N PRO A 26 -22.98 -1.36 20.14
CA PRO A 26 -22.70 -0.52 21.30
C PRO A 26 -21.90 -1.29 22.34
N THR A 27 -20.75 -0.73 22.73
CA THR A 27 -19.99 -1.21 23.88
C THR A 27 -20.43 -0.42 25.10
N ASN A 28 -20.52 -1.06 26.27
CA ASN A 28 -20.87 -0.40 27.54
C ASN A 28 -19.79 0.59 28.04
N ILE A 29 -18.83 0.96 27.19
CA ILE A 29 -17.62 1.70 27.55
C ILE A 29 -17.78 3.18 27.21
N ASN A 30 -18.51 3.56 26.15
CA ASN A 30 -18.70 4.97 25.75
C ASN A 30 -20.02 5.23 25.01
N ASP A 31 -21.00 5.79 25.72
CA ASP A 31 -22.35 6.05 25.19
C ASP A 31 -22.42 7.21 24.17
N PHE A 32 -21.37 8.04 24.07
CA PHE A 32 -21.34 9.22 23.21
C PHE A 32 -20.72 8.95 21.83
N ILE A 33 -20.16 7.76 21.59
CA ILE A 33 -19.59 7.35 20.30
C ILE A 33 -20.46 6.24 19.71
N SER A 34 -20.95 6.43 18.49
CA SER A 34 -21.62 5.38 17.73
C SER A 34 -21.27 5.43 16.26
N PHE A 35 -21.47 4.32 15.54
CA PHE A 35 -21.22 4.24 14.11
C PHE A 35 -22.47 3.80 13.38
N GLU A 36 -22.71 4.39 12.23
CA GLU A 36 -23.81 4.07 11.34
C GLU A 36 -23.25 3.63 9.98
N VAL A 37 -23.58 2.42 9.55
CA VAL A 37 -23.21 1.95 8.21
C VAL A 37 -24.18 2.52 7.19
N LYS A 38 -23.64 3.19 6.15
CA LYS A 38 -24.42 3.78 5.05
C LYS A 38 -24.50 2.88 3.83
N GLY A 39 -23.50 2.04 3.58
CA GLY A 39 -23.52 1.14 2.44
C GLY A 39 -22.22 0.38 2.24
N PHE A 40 -22.30 -0.62 1.37
CA PHE A 40 -21.19 -1.45 0.94
C PHE A 40 -21.10 -1.36 -0.59
N GLU A 41 -19.91 -1.05 -1.09
CA GLU A 41 -19.65 -0.86 -2.52
C GLU A 41 -18.44 -1.72 -2.92
N PRO A 42 -18.53 -2.51 -4.00
CA PRO A 42 -17.34 -3.20 -4.52
C PRO A 42 -16.26 -2.20 -4.94
N ILE A 43 -14.99 -2.47 -4.59
CA ILE A 43 -13.85 -1.67 -5.06
C ILE A 43 -13.44 -2.22 -6.43
N ALA A 44 -13.86 -1.52 -7.49
CA ALA A 44 -13.54 -1.90 -8.85
C ALA A 44 -12.18 -1.32 -9.27
N GLU A 45 -11.10 -2.02 -8.97
CA GLU A 45 -9.85 -1.91 -9.74
C GLU A 45 -9.62 -3.20 -10.51
N GLN A 46 -9.15 -3.08 -11.75
CA GLN A 46 -9.11 -4.16 -12.75
C GLN A 46 -8.39 -5.43 -12.24
N ARG A 47 -9.18 -6.40 -11.78
CA ARG A 47 -9.08 -7.88 -11.85
C ARG A 47 -10.00 -8.47 -10.75
N GLU A 48 -10.20 -9.79 -10.76
CA GLU A 48 -11.20 -10.53 -9.98
C GLU A 48 -11.34 -10.04 -8.52
N TYR A 49 -12.41 -9.30 -8.23
CA TYR A 49 -12.91 -8.92 -6.89
C TYR A 49 -11.84 -8.51 -5.85
N ASN A 50 -11.35 -7.27 -5.94
CA ASN A 50 -10.26 -6.77 -5.08
C ASN A 50 -10.70 -6.20 -3.72
N GLY A 51 -11.99 -6.28 -3.34
CA GLY A 51 -12.45 -5.84 -2.02
C GLY A 51 -13.77 -5.09 -1.95
N ILE A 52 -14.08 -4.58 -0.76
CA ILE A 52 -15.31 -3.84 -0.44
C ILE A 52 -14.98 -2.53 0.26
N ARG A 53 -15.59 -1.44 -0.20
CA ARG A 53 -15.66 -0.18 0.50
C ARG A 53 -16.89 -0.15 1.38
N VAL A 54 -16.69 0.21 2.65
CA VAL A 54 -17.76 0.38 3.62
C VAL A 54 -17.88 1.85 3.95
N ASN A 55 -19.00 2.44 3.55
CA ASN A 55 -19.31 3.84 3.82
C ASN A 55 -20.00 3.94 5.17
N MET A 56 -19.50 4.78 6.08
CA MET A 56 -19.97 4.90 7.45
C MET A 56 -20.06 6.35 7.90
N ILE A 57 -20.84 6.59 8.95
CA ILE A 57 -20.85 7.84 9.71
C ILE A 57 -20.48 7.54 11.15
N GLY A 58 -19.42 8.18 11.64
CA GLY A 58 -19.11 8.23 13.06
C GLY A 58 -19.89 9.37 13.70
N HIS A 59 -20.56 9.07 14.81
CA HIS A 59 -21.26 10.04 15.65
C HIS A 59 -20.45 10.21 16.93
N ILE A 60 -20.05 11.45 17.24
CA ILE A 60 -19.41 11.82 18.51
C ILE A 60 -20.24 12.97 19.09
N SER A 61 -21.03 12.69 20.12
CA SER A 61 -22.04 13.62 20.64
C SER A 61 -22.96 14.11 19.50
N ASN A 62 -22.95 15.41 19.18
CA ASN A 62 -23.76 15.99 18.11
C ASN A 62 -23.06 16.05 16.74
N THR A 63 -21.78 15.67 16.68
CA THR A 63 -20.96 15.73 15.47
C THR A 63 -21.15 14.47 14.64
N LYS A 64 -21.32 14.63 13.32
CA LYS A 64 -21.41 13.55 12.34
C LYS A 64 -20.26 13.63 11.36
N THR A 65 -19.43 12.61 11.33
CA THR A 65 -18.25 12.54 10.45
C THR A 65 -18.40 11.37 9.49
N PRO A 66 -18.68 11.63 8.19
CA PRO A 66 -18.69 10.57 7.19
C PRO A 66 -17.26 10.11 6.88
N PHE A 67 -17.06 8.80 6.74
CA PHE A 67 -15.79 8.21 6.31
C PHE A 67 -16.04 6.85 5.64
N SER A 68 -15.00 6.32 4.98
CA SER A 68 -15.06 5.02 4.32
C SER A 68 -13.90 4.14 4.74
N ILE A 69 -14.13 2.83 4.82
CA ILE A 69 -13.09 1.82 5.05
C ILE A 69 -13.02 0.93 3.81
N ASP A 70 -11.83 0.81 3.23
CA ASP A 70 -11.56 -0.08 2.11
C ASP A 70 -10.98 -1.40 2.65
N LEU A 71 -11.64 -2.51 2.32
CA LEU A 71 -11.27 -3.86 2.72
C LEU A 71 -10.82 -4.65 1.50
N GLY A 72 -9.50 -4.72 1.30
CA GLY A 72 -8.88 -5.57 0.28
C GLY A 72 -8.92 -7.05 0.68
N VAL A 73 -9.06 -7.93 -0.32
CA VAL A 73 -9.04 -9.39 -0.13
C VAL A 73 -8.16 -10.01 -1.20
N GLY A 74 -7.38 -11.03 -0.83
CA GLY A 74 -6.60 -11.84 -1.78
C GLY A 74 -5.12 -11.45 -1.91
N ASP A 75 -4.66 -10.41 -1.21
CA ASP A 75 -3.24 -10.07 -1.16
C ASP A 75 -2.48 -10.93 -0.15
N VAL A 76 -1.23 -11.23 -0.50
CA VAL A 76 -0.27 -11.92 0.36
C VAL A 76 0.47 -10.88 1.19
N VAL A 77 0.56 -11.14 2.50
CA VAL A 77 1.25 -10.24 3.44
C VAL A 77 2.55 -10.87 3.89
N VAL A 78 3.62 -10.51 3.19
CA VAL A 78 4.98 -10.97 3.48
C VAL A 78 5.90 -9.76 3.60
N PRO A 79 6.69 -9.66 4.68
CA PRO A 79 6.65 -10.47 5.90
C PRO A 79 5.29 -10.37 6.66
N PRO A 80 5.01 -11.29 7.61
CA PRO A 80 3.76 -11.29 8.35
C PRO A 80 3.46 -9.94 9.04
N PRO A 81 2.18 -9.56 9.19
CA PRO A 81 1.80 -8.31 9.82
C PRO A 81 2.37 -8.16 11.23
N THR A 82 2.84 -6.96 11.55
CA THR A 82 3.36 -6.62 12.87
C THR A 82 2.32 -5.87 13.70
N ARG A 83 2.35 -6.03 15.02
CA ARG A 83 1.51 -5.23 15.92
C ARG A 83 2.10 -3.84 16.11
N MET A 84 1.27 -2.82 15.99
CA MET A 84 1.61 -1.42 16.26
C MET A 84 0.58 -0.82 17.21
N GLU A 85 1.06 -0.13 18.24
CA GLU A 85 0.21 0.70 19.09
C GLU A 85 0.00 2.07 18.42
N LEU A 86 -1.26 2.43 18.19
CA LEU A 86 -1.61 3.74 17.66
C LEU A 86 -1.63 4.79 18.78
N PRO A 87 -1.25 6.05 18.47
CA PRO A 87 -1.42 7.14 19.43
C PRO A 87 -2.90 7.39 19.70
N ILE A 88 -3.20 7.75 20.94
CA ILE A 88 -4.54 8.19 21.37
C ILE A 88 -4.63 9.71 21.29
N LEU A 89 -5.84 10.22 20.99
CA LEU A 89 -6.14 11.65 21.00
C LEU A 89 -6.77 12.11 22.33
N ILE A 90 -7.31 11.17 23.10
CA ILE A 90 -8.04 11.39 24.35
C ILE A 90 -7.39 10.43 25.36
N ASP A 91 -6.80 10.97 26.42
CA ASP A 91 -5.92 10.23 27.34
C ASP A 91 -6.64 9.11 28.11
N GLU A 92 -7.96 9.19 28.23
CA GLU A 92 -8.82 8.21 28.88
C GLU A 92 -9.04 6.93 28.05
N PHE A 93 -8.61 6.90 26.78
CA PHE A 93 -8.76 5.73 25.93
C PHE A 93 -7.55 4.79 26.00
N GLU A 94 -7.82 3.49 25.93
CA GLU A 94 -6.77 2.50 25.71
C GLU A 94 -6.10 2.69 24.34
N ARG A 95 -4.79 2.51 24.29
CA ARG A 95 -4.03 2.58 23.04
C ARG A 95 -4.45 1.43 22.12
N PRO A 96 -4.94 1.70 20.90
CA PRO A 96 -5.31 0.64 19.97
C PRO A 96 -4.07 -0.14 19.54
N ASN A 97 -4.08 -1.46 19.77
CA ASN A 97 -3.06 -2.37 19.29
C ASN A 97 -3.56 -3.06 18.02
N VAL A 98 -3.09 -2.61 16.86
CA VAL A 98 -3.56 -3.06 15.55
C VAL A 98 -2.48 -3.80 14.79
N LEU A 99 -2.88 -4.74 13.94
CA LEU A 99 -1.97 -5.33 12.96
C LEU A 99 -1.76 -4.34 11.81
N THR A 100 -0.51 -4.14 11.43
CA THR A 100 -0.11 -3.29 10.30
C THR A 100 0.70 -4.09 9.30
N TYR A 101 0.58 -3.69 8.04
CA TYR A 101 1.52 -4.13 7.01
C TYR A 101 2.95 -3.72 7.39
N SER A 102 3.89 -4.54 6.96
CA SER A 102 5.29 -4.16 6.98
C SER A 102 5.55 -3.05 5.94
N LEU A 103 6.65 -2.33 6.11
CA LEU A 103 7.05 -1.34 5.12
C LEU A 103 7.46 -2.02 3.81
N GLU A 104 8.05 -3.22 3.89
CA GLU A 104 8.43 -4.05 2.76
C GLU A 104 7.22 -4.42 1.89
N THR A 105 6.12 -4.90 2.50
CA THR A 105 4.87 -5.18 1.78
C THR A 105 4.31 -3.90 1.14
N THR A 106 4.37 -2.77 1.86
CA THR A 106 3.91 -1.48 1.33
C THR A 106 4.70 -1.05 0.10
N ILE A 107 6.03 -1.23 0.11
CA ILE A 107 6.89 -0.97 -1.05
C ILE A 107 6.53 -1.91 -2.20
N ALA A 108 6.40 -3.21 -1.92
CA ALA A 108 6.12 -4.23 -2.92
C ALA A 108 4.81 -3.99 -3.66
N GLU A 109 3.73 -3.66 -2.96
CA GLU A 109 2.43 -3.36 -3.57
C GLU A 109 2.46 -2.10 -4.44
N LYS A 110 3.19 -1.06 -3.99
CA LYS A 110 3.35 0.18 -4.76
C LYS A 110 4.19 -0.03 -6.01
N PHE A 111 5.24 -0.83 -5.89
CA PHE A 111 6.09 -1.20 -7.02
C PHE A 111 5.32 -2.00 -8.07
N ASP A 112 4.55 -3.00 -7.63
CA ASP A 112 3.64 -3.78 -8.47
C ASP A 112 2.64 -2.88 -9.22
N ALA A 113 2.03 -1.92 -8.53
CA ALA A 113 1.12 -0.96 -9.13
C ALA A 113 1.81 -0.05 -10.17
N ILE A 114 3.05 0.37 -9.91
CA ILE A 114 3.86 1.17 -10.83
C ILE A 114 4.19 0.38 -12.10
N ILE A 115 4.65 -0.88 -11.98
CA ILE A 115 4.95 -1.73 -13.13
C ILE A 115 3.70 -2.02 -13.95
N THR A 116 2.58 -2.32 -13.30
CA THR A 116 1.36 -2.75 -13.99
C THR A 116 0.68 -1.60 -14.74
N ARG A 117 0.71 -0.38 -14.19
CA ARG A 117 -0.02 0.77 -14.75
C ARG A 117 0.84 1.73 -15.56
N MET A 118 2.14 1.82 -15.26
CA MET A 118 3.09 2.72 -15.92
C MET A 118 2.50 4.12 -16.20
N GLU A 119 2.45 4.53 -17.48
CA GLU A 119 1.97 5.82 -18.00
C GLU A 119 0.48 6.09 -17.72
N LEU A 120 -0.31 5.03 -17.47
CA LEU A 120 -1.73 5.14 -17.12
C LEU A 120 -1.94 5.50 -15.65
N SER A 121 -0.88 5.51 -14.83
CA SER A 121 -1.01 5.81 -13.41
C SER A 121 -1.22 7.30 -13.14
N SER A 122 -2.32 7.63 -12.46
CA SER A 122 -2.52 8.93 -11.79
C SER A 122 -1.98 8.95 -10.37
N ARG A 123 -1.42 7.83 -9.88
CA ARG A 123 -1.00 7.61 -8.48
C ARG A 123 0.39 8.16 -8.22
N MET A 124 0.58 9.47 -8.38
CA MET A 124 1.85 10.14 -8.08
C MET A 124 2.32 9.90 -6.63
N LYS A 125 1.37 9.68 -5.71
CA LYS A 125 1.65 9.35 -4.31
C LYS A 125 2.47 8.07 -4.15
N ASP A 126 2.29 7.05 -5.00
CA ASP A 126 3.05 5.79 -4.88
C ASP A 126 4.55 6.00 -5.13
N PHE A 127 4.89 6.80 -6.14
CA PHE A 127 6.29 7.20 -6.38
C PHE A 127 6.85 7.95 -5.17
N PHE A 128 6.09 8.91 -4.63
CA PHE A 128 6.53 9.68 -3.47
C PHE A 128 6.70 8.81 -2.22
N ASP A 129 5.76 7.91 -1.94
CA ASP A 129 5.80 7.05 -0.76
C ASP A 129 7.02 6.11 -0.82
N ILE A 130 7.33 5.48 -1.98
CA ILE A 130 8.55 4.67 -2.15
C ILE A 130 9.79 5.55 -1.98
N TYR A 131 9.85 6.69 -2.67
CA TYR A 131 10.97 7.63 -2.57
C TYR A 131 11.23 8.07 -1.13
N TYR A 132 10.17 8.44 -0.41
CA TYR A 132 10.24 8.90 0.97
C TYR A 132 10.80 7.80 1.87
N LEU A 133 10.26 6.58 1.77
CA LEU A 133 10.71 5.44 2.57
C LEU A 133 12.16 5.06 2.26
N ALA A 134 12.54 5.01 0.97
CA ALA A 134 13.91 4.77 0.54
C ALA A 134 14.91 5.81 1.09
N ASN A 135 14.46 7.04 1.37
CA ASN A 135 15.28 8.13 1.87
C ASN A 135 15.19 8.35 3.39
N THR A 136 14.41 7.55 4.13
CA THR A 136 14.17 7.78 5.57
C THR A 136 14.26 6.53 6.43
N VAL A 137 14.25 5.34 5.83
CA VAL A 137 14.18 4.06 6.55
C VAL A 137 15.21 3.08 6.00
N ASP A 138 15.89 2.37 6.89
CA ASP A 138 16.76 1.25 6.53
C ASP A 138 15.92 0.00 6.26
N PHE A 139 16.30 -0.80 5.26
CA PHE A 139 15.59 -2.03 4.90
C PHE A 139 16.50 -3.25 4.93
N ASP A 140 15.96 -4.36 5.43
CA ASP A 140 16.55 -5.68 5.24
C ASP A 140 16.31 -6.12 3.79
N GLY A 141 17.39 -6.32 3.03
CA GLY A 141 17.31 -6.63 1.62
C GLY A 141 16.61 -7.96 1.33
N ARG A 142 16.69 -8.93 2.26
CA ARG A 142 16.05 -10.24 2.08
C ARG A 142 14.55 -10.12 2.26
N LYS A 143 14.11 -9.42 3.31
CA LYS A 143 12.67 -9.19 3.56
C LYS A 143 12.02 -8.37 2.45
N LEU A 144 12.71 -7.34 1.97
CA LEU A 144 12.20 -6.52 0.88
C LEU A 144 12.13 -7.33 -0.43
N GLN A 145 13.16 -8.12 -0.73
CA GLN A 145 13.16 -9.03 -1.87
C GLN A 145 11.98 -10.01 -1.81
N GLU A 146 11.78 -10.68 -0.67
CA GLU A 146 10.71 -11.65 -0.47
C GLU A 146 9.33 -11.01 -0.64
N ALA A 147 9.09 -9.85 -0.01
CA ALA A 147 7.85 -9.09 -0.14
C ALA A 147 7.55 -8.72 -1.60
N MET A 148 8.57 -8.23 -2.32
CA MET A 148 8.46 -7.91 -3.75
C MET A 148 8.12 -9.14 -4.59
N PHE A 149 8.84 -10.26 -4.38
CA PHE A 149 8.61 -11.49 -5.13
C PHE A 149 7.20 -12.03 -4.90
N GLU A 150 6.79 -12.20 -3.65
CA GLU A 150 5.48 -12.76 -3.28
C GLU A 150 4.33 -11.89 -3.82
N THR A 151 4.48 -10.57 -3.77
CA THR A 151 3.47 -9.64 -4.32
C THR A 151 3.35 -9.77 -5.84
N LEU A 152 4.47 -9.78 -6.57
CA LEU A 152 4.48 -9.90 -8.03
C LEU A 152 3.91 -11.25 -8.48
N GLN A 153 4.24 -12.33 -7.78
CA GLN A 153 3.72 -13.67 -8.06
C GLN A 153 2.22 -13.77 -7.79
N ASN A 154 1.77 -13.33 -6.60
CA ASN A 154 0.37 -13.38 -6.20
C ASN A 154 -0.54 -12.59 -7.15
N ARG A 155 -0.07 -11.42 -7.61
CA ARG A 155 -0.83 -10.55 -8.52
C ARG A 155 -0.66 -10.90 -10.00
N HIS A 156 0.14 -11.93 -10.31
CA HIS A 156 0.47 -12.35 -11.67
C HIS A 156 1.01 -11.20 -12.53
N THR A 157 1.87 -10.39 -11.94
CA THR A 157 2.47 -9.23 -12.59
C THR A 157 3.64 -9.69 -13.44
N VAL A 158 3.65 -9.27 -14.70
CA VAL A 158 4.75 -9.59 -15.62
C VAL A 158 5.91 -8.66 -15.31
N TYR A 159 7.05 -9.24 -14.95
CA TYR A 159 8.29 -8.52 -14.66
C TYR A 159 9.46 -9.13 -15.45
N GLU A 160 10.35 -8.27 -15.95
CA GLU A 160 11.43 -8.60 -16.87
C GLU A 160 12.68 -7.75 -16.55
N GLN A 161 13.83 -8.08 -17.15
CA GLN A 161 15.11 -7.39 -16.89
C GLN A 161 15.02 -5.86 -17.08
N ASN A 162 14.20 -5.41 -18.02
CA ASN A 162 13.97 -4.00 -18.37
C ASN A 162 12.77 -3.36 -17.66
N SER A 163 12.08 -4.02 -16.71
CA SER A 163 10.95 -3.37 -16.00
C SER A 163 11.39 -2.12 -15.25
N LEU A 164 12.53 -2.16 -14.53
CA LEU A 164 13.06 -1.00 -13.84
C LEU A 164 13.47 0.12 -14.80
N SER A 165 14.10 -0.20 -15.92
CA SER A 165 14.48 0.80 -16.92
C SER A 165 13.26 1.43 -17.59
N ARG A 166 12.18 0.66 -17.81
CA ARG A 166 10.88 1.18 -18.26
C ARG A 166 10.28 2.16 -17.26
N VAL A 167 10.35 1.87 -15.96
CA VAL A 167 9.92 2.78 -14.90
C VAL A 167 10.77 4.06 -14.90
N PHE A 168 12.09 3.95 -15.02
CA PHE A 168 12.97 5.12 -15.12
C PHE A 168 12.66 5.98 -16.35
N ASN A 169 12.36 5.35 -17.49
CA ASN A 169 12.05 6.04 -18.75
C ASN A 169 10.77 6.89 -18.70
N LEU A 170 9.94 6.79 -17.65
CA LEU A 170 8.80 7.66 -17.42
C LEU A 170 9.19 9.15 -17.29
N ILE A 171 10.46 9.47 -17.04
CA ILE A 171 10.98 10.86 -17.12
C ILE A 171 10.79 11.48 -18.50
N ASN A 172 10.74 10.67 -19.56
CA ASN A 172 10.57 11.13 -20.94
C ASN A 172 9.09 11.32 -21.32
N ASP A 173 8.17 10.83 -20.50
CA ASP A 173 6.74 11.06 -20.66
C ASP A 173 6.37 12.45 -20.13
N LYS A 174 6.09 13.36 -21.06
CA LYS A 174 5.72 14.74 -20.77
C LYS A 174 4.47 14.86 -19.88
N ASP A 175 3.53 13.93 -20.00
CA ASP A 175 2.30 13.96 -19.21
C ASP A 175 2.52 13.42 -17.79
N MET A 176 3.37 12.41 -17.63
CA MET A 176 3.82 11.96 -16.29
C MET A 176 4.57 13.07 -15.56
N VAL A 177 5.51 13.74 -16.21
CA VAL A 177 6.24 14.88 -15.62
C VAL A 177 5.29 16.01 -15.22
N LYS A 178 4.28 16.33 -16.04
CA LYS A 178 3.25 17.32 -15.69
C LYS A 178 2.40 16.88 -14.48
N ARG A 179 1.99 15.61 -14.43
CA ARG A 179 1.23 15.05 -13.29
C ARG A 179 2.04 15.15 -12.00
N TRP A 180 3.32 14.80 -12.06
CA TRP A 180 4.25 14.91 -10.94
C TRP A 180 4.37 16.37 -10.46
N LYS A 181 4.63 17.32 -11.37
CA LYS A 181 4.68 18.76 -11.02
C LYS A 181 3.38 19.26 -10.38
N SER A 182 2.22 18.81 -10.89
CA SER A 182 0.92 19.13 -10.27
C SER A 182 0.78 18.52 -8.88
N PHE A 183 1.26 17.29 -8.67
CA PHE A 183 1.27 16.63 -7.37
C PHE A 183 2.16 17.36 -6.36
N CYS A 184 3.39 17.72 -6.75
CA CYS A 184 4.30 18.53 -5.94
C CYS A 184 3.65 19.84 -5.51
N LYS A 185 3.09 20.60 -6.46
CA LYS A 185 2.47 21.90 -6.17
C LYS A 185 1.24 21.81 -5.26
N LYS A 186 0.35 20.84 -5.50
CA LYS A 186 -0.95 20.77 -4.82
C LYS A 186 -0.90 20.00 -3.49
N ILE A 187 -0.10 18.94 -3.43
CA ILE A 187 -0.08 17.99 -2.32
C ILE A 187 1.15 18.19 -1.45
N LEU A 188 2.36 18.11 -2.03
CA LEU A 188 3.60 18.20 -1.26
C LEU A 188 3.92 19.63 -0.81
N ARG A 189 3.53 20.63 -1.60
CA ARG A 189 3.80 22.07 -1.40
C ARG A 189 5.29 22.44 -1.38
N PHE A 190 6.12 21.67 -2.07
CA PHE A 190 7.52 21.98 -2.37
C PHE A 190 7.91 21.41 -3.73
N ASP A 191 8.97 21.95 -4.33
CA ASP A 191 9.48 21.48 -5.62
C ASP A 191 10.42 20.27 -5.42
N LEU A 192 10.18 19.23 -6.21
CA LEU A 192 10.96 18.01 -6.24
C LEU A 192 10.95 17.47 -7.67
N GLU A 193 12.12 17.31 -8.27
CA GLU A 193 12.24 16.87 -9.67
C GLU A 193 11.93 15.37 -9.80
N PHE A 194 11.13 15.02 -10.79
CA PHE A 194 10.67 13.63 -10.99
C PHE A 194 11.84 12.69 -11.30
N GLU A 195 12.85 13.19 -12.01
CA GLU A 195 14.06 12.45 -12.33
C GLU A 195 14.82 12.02 -11.06
N ASN A 196 14.98 12.92 -10.08
CA ASN A 196 15.64 12.61 -8.81
C ASN A 196 14.85 11.54 -8.03
N VAL A 197 13.52 11.62 -8.08
CA VAL A 197 12.62 10.66 -7.42
C VAL A 197 12.77 9.28 -8.03
N LEU A 198 12.72 9.18 -9.36
CA LEU A 198 12.89 7.91 -10.04
C LEU A 198 14.31 7.36 -9.87
N ALA A 199 15.35 8.21 -9.93
CA ALA A 199 16.73 7.77 -9.70
C ALA A 199 16.91 7.10 -8.32
N ASP A 200 16.38 7.71 -7.26
CA ASP A 200 16.45 7.15 -5.91
C ASP A 200 15.61 5.86 -5.77
N ILE A 201 14.40 5.81 -6.36
CA ILE A 201 13.55 4.61 -6.38
C ILE A 201 14.27 3.45 -7.07
N ILE A 202 14.84 3.69 -8.26
CA ILE A 202 15.54 2.65 -9.01
C ILE A 202 16.76 2.17 -8.23
N LYS A 203 17.58 3.07 -7.69
CA LYS A 203 18.73 2.71 -6.87
C LYS A 203 18.36 1.84 -5.66
N PHE A 204 17.23 2.16 -5.02
CA PHE A 204 16.72 1.40 -3.88
C PHE A 204 16.21 0.01 -4.26
N LEU A 205 15.51 -0.11 -5.39
CA LEU A 205 14.87 -1.36 -5.81
C LEU A 205 15.78 -2.27 -6.64
N GLU A 206 16.87 -1.75 -7.23
CA GLU A 206 17.71 -2.47 -8.18
C GLU A 206 18.30 -3.76 -7.61
N VAL A 207 18.89 -3.71 -6.41
CA VAL A 207 19.54 -4.88 -5.78
C VAL A 207 18.52 -6.01 -5.49
N PRO A 208 17.43 -5.79 -4.72
CA PRO A 208 16.46 -6.85 -4.47
C PRO A 208 15.77 -7.32 -5.75
N TYR A 209 15.50 -6.42 -6.71
CA TYR A 209 14.89 -6.80 -7.98
C TYR A 209 15.81 -7.68 -8.85
N ASN A 210 17.09 -7.34 -8.96
CA ASN A 210 18.06 -8.17 -9.68
C ASN A 210 18.25 -9.53 -9.01
N ALA A 211 18.23 -9.60 -7.68
CA ALA A 211 18.27 -10.86 -6.95
C ALA A 211 17.05 -11.75 -7.26
N ILE A 212 15.85 -11.16 -7.42
CA ILE A 212 14.65 -11.89 -7.89
C ILE A 212 14.89 -12.48 -9.28
N LEU A 213 15.44 -11.69 -10.22
CA LEU A 213 15.67 -12.14 -11.59
C LEU A 213 16.76 -13.21 -11.71
N ALA A 214 17.78 -13.14 -10.84
CA ALA A 214 18.88 -14.10 -10.79
C ALA A 214 18.55 -15.36 -9.97
N GLU A 215 17.39 -15.41 -9.31
CA GLU A 215 17.03 -16.47 -8.34
C GLU A 215 18.07 -16.59 -7.19
N GLU A 216 18.63 -15.47 -6.76
CA GLU A 216 19.64 -15.38 -5.70
C GLU A 216 19.06 -14.76 -4.42
N GLU A 217 19.74 -14.91 -3.28
CA GLU A 217 19.31 -14.30 -2.01
C GLU A 217 20.06 -13.00 -1.73
N ASN A 218 19.32 -11.90 -1.51
CA ASN A 218 19.90 -10.62 -1.12
C ASN A 218 20.07 -10.52 0.41
N PHE A 219 21.29 -10.70 0.92
CA PHE A 219 21.61 -10.55 2.34
C PHE A 219 22.16 -9.17 2.72
N GLU A 220 22.11 -8.20 1.80
CA GLU A 220 22.55 -6.84 2.05
C GLU A 220 21.45 -6.01 2.72
N PHE A 221 21.83 -4.87 3.29
CA PHE A 221 20.93 -3.94 3.97
C PHE A 221 20.95 -2.60 3.27
N TRP A 222 19.77 -2.06 2.97
CA TRP A 222 19.67 -0.70 2.48
C TRP A 222 19.91 0.27 3.64
N ASN A 223 20.94 1.10 3.49
CA ASN A 223 21.24 2.21 4.39
C ASN A 223 20.74 3.50 3.76
N TYR A 224 19.68 4.11 4.34
CA TYR A 224 19.05 5.28 3.72
C TYR A 224 19.95 6.53 3.74
N LYS A 225 20.86 6.63 4.72
CA LYS A 225 21.77 7.77 4.85
C LYS A 225 22.83 7.75 3.76
N GLU A 226 23.36 6.57 3.49
CA GLU A 226 24.37 6.32 2.45
C GLU A 226 23.75 6.10 1.07
N LYS A 227 22.43 5.87 1.02
CA LYS A 227 21.66 5.49 -0.16
C LYS A 227 22.28 4.32 -0.92
N LYS A 228 22.70 3.27 -0.22
CA LYS A 228 23.34 2.09 -0.83
C LYS A 228 23.06 0.83 -0.02
N TYR A 229 23.22 -0.32 -0.67
CA TYR A 229 23.23 -1.60 0.01
C TYR A 229 24.60 -1.87 0.62
N GLU A 230 24.62 -2.37 1.85
CA GLU A 230 25.82 -2.70 2.61
C GLU A 230 25.71 -4.14 3.13
N LYS A 231 26.82 -4.88 3.12
CA LYS A 231 26.90 -6.20 3.77
C LYS A 231 26.92 -6.02 5.28
N ARG A 232 26.25 -6.92 6.01
CA ARG A 232 26.41 -7.02 7.46
C ARG A 232 27.87 -7.34 7.79
N ILE A 233 28.51 -6.49 8.61
CA ILE A 233 29.82 -6.75 9.22
C ILE A 233 29.64 -7.73 10.38
#